data_AF-A0A0D0HP62-F1
#
_entry.id   AF-A0A0D0HP62-F1
#
_cell.length_a   1.000
_cell.length_b   1.000
_cell.length_c   1.000
_cell.angle_alpha   90.00
_cell.angle_beta   90.00
_cell.angle_gamma   90.00
#
_symmetry.space_group_name_H-M   'P 1'
#
loop_
_entity.id
_entity.type
_entity.pdbx_description
1 polymer ?
#
loop_
_entity_poly.entity_id
_entity_poly.type
_entity_poly.pdbx_seq_one_letter_code
_entity_poly.pdbx_strand_id
1 'polypeptide(L)'
;MRNYDGDAIIQDLWTKIENEEELTDLDELHLIFLPLMQSSVNRSERAIETVELAKRIKDEEKQVRLLATIIAVSDKFIDKEYVEKLMEVLSMARVIQMAEERARISESQQAIKKYLGARLGLESKPMQNKIDLITDLYLLHHLLDDLYRAEKREEMARLIDITLEKQRASHAPKIVED
;
A
#
# COMPACT_ATOMS: atom_id res chain seq x y z
N MET A 1 -3.02 22.96 -24.96
CA MET A 1 -3.69 22.74 -23.65
C MET A 1 -4.16 24.01 -22.95
N ARG A 2 -3.94 25.24 -23.48
CA ARG A 2 -4.39 26.51 -22.86
C ARG A 2 -5.92 26.72 -22.82
N ASN A 3 -6.71 25.79 -23.35
CA ASN A 3 -8.18 25.88 -23.35
C ASN A 3 -8.82 24.97 -22.28
N TYR A 4 -8.00 24.28 -21.49
CA TYR A 4 -8.46 23.43 -20.40
C TYR A 4 -8.18 24.15 -19.08
N ASP A 5 -9.24 24.31 -18.30
CA ASP A 5 -9.20 24.88 -16.95
C ASP A 5 -8.73 23.79 -15.98
N GLY A 6 -7.43 23.81 -15.69
CA GLY A 6 -6.81 22.85 -14.78
C GLY A 6 -7.31 22.96 -13.35
N ASP A 7 -7.85 24.12 -12.94
CA ASP A 7 -8.38 24.34 -11.59
C ASP A 7 -9.76 23.69 -11.45
N ALA A 8 -10.61 23.81 -12.47
CA ALA A 8 -11.88 23.09 -12.50
C ALA A 8 -11.67 21.57 -12.61
N ILE A 9 -10.73 21.13 -13.45
CA ILE A 9 -10.46 19.72 -13.68
C ILE A 9 -9.90 19.05 -12.42
N ILE A 10 -8.98 19.69 -11.69
CA ILE A 10 -8.44 19.07 -10.47
C ILE A 10 -9.54 18.88 -9.41
N GLN A 11 -10.49 19.82 -9.29
CA GLN A 11 -11.60 19.73 -8.35
C GLN A 11 -12.56 18.59 -8.69
N ASP A 12 -12.87 18.41 -9.99
CA ASP A 12 -13.69 17.30 -10.48
C ASP A 12 -13.03 15.95 -10.20
N LEU A 13 -11.74 15.80 -10.57
CA LEU A 13 -10.98 14.57 -10.33
C LEU A 13 -10.85 14.26 -8.84
N TRP A 14 -10.66 15.28 -8.00
CA TRP A 14 -10.60 15.11 -6.54
C TRP A 14 -11.90 14.55 -5.99
N THR A 15 -13.03 15.09 -6.43
CA THR A 15 -14.36 14.64 -6.01
C THR A 15 -14.62 13.19 -6.41
N LYS A 16 -14.30 12.83 -7.66
CA LYS A 16 -14.43 11.45 -8.16
C LYS A 16 -13.61 10.46 -7.34
N ILE A 17 -12.35 10.79 -7.07
CA ILE A 17 -11.44 9.90 -6.33
C ILE A 17 -11.89 9.72 -4.88
N GLU A 18 -12.31 10.78 -4.20
CA GLU A 18 -12.82 10.70 -2.82
C GLU A 18 -14.16 9.93 -2.73
N ASN A 19 -14.99 10.01 -3.76
CA ASN A 19 -16.22 9.22 -3.88
C ASN A 19 -15.99 7.76 -4.33
N GLU A 20 -14.73 7.36 -4.55
CA GLU A 20 -14.36 6.05 -5.10
C GLU A 20 -14.95 5.75 -6.49
N GLU A 21 -15.22 6.80 -7.28
CA GLU A 21 -15.68 6.67 -8.66
C GLU A 21 -14.54 6.20 -9.57
N GLU A 22 -14.86 5.36 -10.56
CA GLU A 22 -13.88 4.90 -11.54
C GLU A 22 -13.54 6.03 -12.52
N LEU A 23 -12.25 6.37 -12.62
CA LEU A 23 -11.76 7.35 -13.60
C LEU A 23 -11.94 6.81 -15.01
N THR A 24 -12.53 7.63 -15.87
CA THR A 24 -12.62 7.35 -17.31
C THR A 24 -11.28 7.59 -18.00
N ASP A 25 -11.12 7.10 -19.24
CA ASP A 25 -9.92 7.38 -20.05
C ASP A 25 -9.64 8.88 -20.21
N LEU A 26 -10.71 9.70 -20.29
CA LEU A 26 -10.58 11.16 -20.37
C LEU A 26 -10.10 11.75 -19.04
N ASP A 27 -10.57 11.23 -17.91
CA ASP A 27 -10.11 11.63 -16.59
C ASP A 27 -8.64 11.29 -16.37
N GLU A 28 -8.21 10.11 -16.80
CA GLU A 28 -6.81 9.68 -16.78
C GLU A 28 -5.92 10.61 -17.62
N LEU A 29 -6.35 10.95 -18.84
CA LEU A 29 -5.65 11.90 -19.71
C LEU A 29 -5.61 13.30 -19.10
N HIS A 30 -6.73 13.76 -18.52
CA HIS A 30 -6.79 15.03 -17.82
C HIS A 30 -5.81 15.07 -16.65
N LEU A 31 -5.73 14.01 -15.86
CA LEU A 31 -4.78 13.88 -14.75
C LEU A 31 -3.33 13.91 -15.25
N ILE A 32 -2.99 13.16 -16.30
CA ILE A 32 -1.62 13.13 -16.87
C ILE A 32 -1.16 14.52 -17.33
N PHE A 33 -2.06 15.28 -17.98
CA PHE A 33 -1.73 16.57 -18.58
C PHE A 33 -2.07 17.77 -17.71
N LEU A 34 -2.65 17.54 -16.53
CA LEU A 34 -3.03 18.58 -15.57
C LEU A 34 -1.91 19.59 -15.29
N PRO A 35 -0.62 19.18 -15.12
CA PRO A 35 0.51 20.11 -14.98
C PRO A 35 0.67 21.14 -16.09
N LEU A 36 0.16 20.85 -17.30
CA LEU A 36 0.33 21.66 -18.51
C LEU A 36 -0.91 22.48 -18.86
N MET A 37 -2.00 22.31 -18.11
CA MET A 37 -3.25 23.04 -18.29
C MET A 37 -3.16 24.47 -17.74
N GLN A 38 -4.15 25.29 -18.06
CA GLN A 38 -4.21 26.64 -17.50
C GLN A 38 -4.67 26.55 -16.05
N SER A 39 -3.84 27.02 -15.13
CA SER A 39 -4.12 27.00 -13.70
C SER A 39 -3.71 28.31 -13.03
N SER A 40 -4.32 28.59 -11.89
CA SER A 40 -3.94 29.70 -11.01
C SER A 40 -2.55 29.52 -10.39
N VAL A 41 -2.16 28.26 -10.13
CA VAL A 41 -0.84 27.90 -9.61
C VAL A 41 0.17 27.64 -10.73
N ASN A 42 1.46 27.66 -10.38
CA ASN A 42 2.52 27.34 -11.34
C ASN A 42 2.53 25.84 -11.68
N ARG A 43 3.21 25.46 -12.78
CA ARG A 43 3.23 24.07 -13.26
C ARG A 43 3.80 23.09 -12.24
N SER A 44 4.86 23.47 -11.54
CA SER A 44 5.49 22.62 -10.52
C SER A 44 4.54 22.34 -9.36
N GLU A 45 3.82 23.35 -8.89
CA GLU A 45 2.81 23.22 -7.84
C GLU A 45 1.64 22.34 -8.30
N ARG A 46 1.07 22.63 -9.48
CA ARG A 46 -0.01 21.82 -10.07
C ARG A 46 0.39 20.36 -10.19
N ALA A 47 1.65 20.09 -10.53
CA ALA A 47 2.14 18.76 -10.76
C ALA A 47 2.43 17.98 -9.46
N ILE A 48 2.75 18.66 -8.35
CA ILE A 48 2.77 18.04 -7.02
C ILE A 48 1.35 17.59 -6.65
N GLU A 49 0.37 18.48 -6.78
CA GLU A 49 -1.03 18.16 -6.45
C GLU A 49 -1.58 17.02 -7.32
N THR A 50 -1.18 16.98 -8.59
CA THR A 50 -1.52 15.90 -9.52
C THR A 50 -1.00 14.54 -9.01
N VAL A 51 0.25 14.49 -8.54
CA VAL A 51 0.85 13.26 -7.98
C VAL A 51 0.19 12.86 -6.67
N GLU A 52 -0.10 13.83 -5.79
CA GLU A 52 -0.86 13.57 -4.56
C GLU A 52 -2.25 13.00 -4.83
N LEU A 53 -2.92 13.48 -5.88
CA LEU A 53 -4.20 12.98 -6.30
C LEU A 53 -4.10 11.57 -6.89
N ALA A 54 -3.14 11.33 -7.80
CA ALA A 54 -2.92 10.01 -8.39
C ALA A 54 -2.60 8.93 -7.33
N LYS A 55 -1.91 9.28 -6.23
CA LYS A 55 -1.62 8.39 -5.09
C LYS A 55 -2.84 7.88 -4.34
N ARG A 56 -4.02 8.50 -4.52
CA ARG A 56 -5.27 8.06 -3.88
C ARG A 56 -6.03 7.01 -4.70
N ILE A 57 -5.59 6.74 -5.94
CA ILE A 57 -6.21 5.72 -6.81
C ILE A 57 -5.96 4.33 -6.20
N LYS A 58 -7.03 3.56 -5.97
CA LYS A 58 -6.96 2.24 -5.30
C LYS A 58 -6.37 1.13 -6.16
N ASP A 59 -6.61 1.18 -7.47
CA ASP A 59 -6.03 0.22 -8.42
C ASP A 59 -4.52 0.48 -8.52
N GLU A 60 -3.71 -0.42 -7.94
CA GLU A 60 -2.25 -0.28 -7.87
C GLU A 60 -1.59 -0.25 -9.25
N GLU A 61 -2.07 -1.04 -10.21
CA GLU A 61 -1.49 -1.09 -11.55
C GLU A 61 -1.75 0.24 -12.29
N LYS A 62 -2.99 0.72 -12.21
CA LYS A 62 -3.40 2.01 -12.76
C LYS A 62 -2.66 3.16 -12.08
N GLN A 63 -2.57 3.15 -10.76
CA GLN A 63 -1.85 4.16 -9.98
C GLN A 63 -0.39 4.25 -10.43
N VAL A 64 0.33 3.13 -10.48
CA VAL A 64 1.75 3.10 -10.86
C VAL A 64 1.93 3.61 -12.29
N ARG A 65 1.08 3.18 -13.23
CA ARG A 65 1.11 3.62 -14.63
C ARG A 65 0.90 5.12 -14.76
N LEU A 66 -0.12 5.67 -14.09
CA LEU A 66 -0.42 7.11 -14.14
C LEU A 66 0.70 7.93 -13.52
N LEU A 67 1.22 7.54 -12.35
CA LEU A 67 2.34 8.21 -11.70
C LEU A 67 3.59 8.24 -12.60
N ALA A 68 3.95 7.10 -13.19
CA ALA A 68 5.09 7.02 -14.13
C ALA A 68 4.88 7.93 -15.35
N THR A 69 3.65 7.98 -15.87
CA THR A 69 3.31 8.80 -17.04
C THR A 69 3.33 10.30 -16.71
N ILE A 70 2.80 10.71 -15.56
CA ILE A 70 2.85 12.09 -15.06
C ILE A 70 4.31 12.54 -14.93
N ILE A 71 5.17 11.71 -14.34
CA ILE A 71 6.61 11.99 -14.22
C ILE A 71 7.26 12.13 -15.60
N ALA A 72 7.03 11.17 -16.51
CA ALA A 72 7.64 11.17 -17.84
C ALA A 72 7.20 12.36 -18.71
N VAL A 73 5.95 12.81 -18.58
CA VAL A 73 5.44 14.00 -19.26
C VAL A 73 6.02 15.28 -18.64
N SER A 74 6.18 15.29 -17.32
CA SER A 74 6.75 16.41 -16.56
C SER A 74 8.25 16.62 -16.80
N ASP A 75 9.01 15.54 -16.98
CA ASP A 75 10.47 15.54 -17.25
C ASP A 75 10.86 16.41 -18.47
N LYS A 76 9.95 16.56 -19.44
CA LYS A 76 10.20 17.36 -20.65
C LYS A 76 10.03 18.87 -20.47
N PHE A 77 9.46 19.33 -19.34
CA PHE A 77 9.07 20.75 -19.18
C PHE A 77 9.27 21.32 -17.76
N ILE A 78 9.80 20.54 -16.80
CA ILE A 78 9.86 20.93 -15.38
C ILE A 78 11.28 20.74 -14.81
N ASP A 79 11.71 21.65 -13.94
CA ASP A 79 13.08 21.75 -13.41
C ASP A 79 13.50 20.56 -12.52
N LYS A 80 14.81 20.31 -12.43
CA LYS A 80 15.41 19.21 -11.64
C LYS A 80 14.97 19.21 -10.17
N GLU A 81 14.82 20.38 -9.57
CA GLU A 81 14.37 20.56 -8.18
C GLU A 81 12.97 19.99 -7.93
N TYR A 82 12.11 19.99 -8.95
CA TYR A 82 10.78 19.41 -8.87
C TYR A 82 10.80 17.87 -8.90
N VAL A 83 11.66 17.26 -9.72
CA VAL A 83 11.80 15.80 -9.78
C VAL A 83 12.24 15.24 -8.42
N GLU A 84 13.17 15.93 -7.76
CA GLU A 84 13.62 15.56 -6.41
C GLU A 84 12.45 15.61 -5.40
N LYS A 85 11.62 16.66 -5.45
CA LYS A 85 10.44 16.80 -4.59
C LYS A 85 9.36 15.76 -4.87
N LEU A 86 9.13 15.40 -6.13
CA LEU A 86 8.22 14.31 -6.49
C LEU A 86 8.71 12.97 -5.92
N MET A 87 10.00 12.67 -6.06
CA MET A 87 10.59 11.45 -5.54
C MET A 87 10.48 11.37 -4.02
N GLU A 88 10.60 12.52 -3.32
CA GLU A 88 10.35 12.62 -1.88
C GLU A 88 8.89 12.28 -1.53
N VAL A 89 7.91 12.91 -2.19
CA VAL A 89 6.48 12.69 -1.96
C VAL A 89 6.08 11.23 -2.19
N LEU A 90 6.65 10.59 -3.21
CA LEU A 90 6.43 9.16 -3.50
C LEU A 90 7.10 8.27 -2.45
N SER A 91 8.29 8.63 -2.00
CA SER A 91 8.99 7.90 -0.95
C SER A 91 8.22 7.95 0.37
N MET A 92 7.74 9.13 0.78
CA MET A 92 6.91 9.27 1.98
C MET A 92 5.60 8.47 1.88
N ALA A 93 4.99 8.41 0.69
CA ALA A 93 3.80 7.59 0.46
C ALA A 93 4.04 6.11 0.79
N ARG A 94 5.11 5.56 0.22
CA ARG A 94 5.49 4.16 0.41
C ARG A 94 5.81 3.89 1.89
N VAL A 95 6.50 4.82 2.55
CA VAL A 95 6.79 4.73 3.98
C VAL A 95 5.49 4.65 4.80
N ILE A 96 4.49 5.49 4.50
CA ILE A 96 3.18 5.45 5.18
C ILE A 96 2.49 4.10 4.96
N GLN A 97 2.39 3.64 3.71
CA GLN A 97 1.79 2.33 3.41
C GLN A 97 2.49 1.18 4.14
N MET A 98 3.83 1.20 4.19
CA MET A 98 4.61 0.22 4.95
C MET A 98 4.36 0.32 6.46
N ALA A 99 4.16 1.53 6.99
CA ALA A 99 3.85 1.73 8.41
C ALA A 99 2.45 1.21 8.75
N GLU A 100 1.45 1.47 7.91
CA GLU A 100 0.09 0.95 8.06
C GLU A 100 0.07 -0.59 7.98
N GLU A 101 0.77 -1.19 7.02
CA GLU A 101 0.86 -2.64 6.91
C GLU A 101 1.53 -3.26 8.15
N ARG A 102 2.64 -2.67 8.62
CA ARG A 102 3.28 -3.09 9.87
C ARG A 102 2.35 -2.96 11.08
N ALA A 103 1.53 -1.91 11.13
CA ALA A 103 0.56 -1.74 12.20
C ALA A 103 -0.50 -2.85 12.18
N ARG A 104 -1.05 -3.19 11.01
CA ARG A 104 -2.00 -4.31 10.84
C ARG A 104 -1.40 -5.66 11.24
N ILE A 105 -0.16 -5.93 10.82
CA ILE A 105 0.57 -7.14 11.21
C ILE A 105 0.73 -7.20 12.73
N SER A 106 1.21 -6.11 13.35
CA SER A 106 1.42 -6.02 14.79
C SER A 106 0.13 -6.24 15.58
N GLU A 107 -0.99 -5.65 15.12
CA GLU A 107 -2.31 -5.82 15.72
C GLU A 107 -2.75 -7.29 15.67
N SER A 108 -2.63 -7.94 14.51
CA SER A 108 -3.01 -9.34 14.33
C SER A 108 -2.13 -10.29 15.16
N GLN A 109 -0.81 -10.06 15.18
CA GLN A 109 0.12 -10.75 16.09
C GLN A 109 -0.29 -10.59 17.55
N GLN A 110 -0.65 -9.38 17.97
CA GLN A 110 -1.06 -9.10 19.34
C GLN A 110 -2.37 -9.80 19.71
N ALA A 111 -3.33 -9.86 18.80
CA ALA A 111 -4.58 -10.59 18.97
C ALA A 111 -4.31 -12.08 19.24
N ILE A 112 -3.48 -12.73 18.40
CA ILE A 112 -3.09 -14.14 18.59
C ILE A 112 -2.34 -14.34 19.92
N LYS A 113 -1.37 -13.47 20.24
CA LYS A 113 -0.61 -13.58 21.49
C LYS A 113 -1.52 -13.45 22.71
N LYS A 114 -2.48 -12.52 22.69
CA LYS A 114 -3.47 -12.35 23.76
C LYS A 114 -4.37 -13.58 23.90
N TYR A 115 -4.84 -14.14 22.78
CA TYR A 115 -5.60 -15.39 22.77
C TYR A 115 -4.81 -16.55 23.41
N LEU A 116 -3.59 -16.80 22.94
CA LEU A 116 -2.72 -17.85 23.48
C LEU A 116 -2.42 -17.64 24.97
N GLY A 117 -2.17 -16.39 25.38
CA GLY A 117 -1.94 -16.03 26.78
C GLY A 117 -3.14 -16.31 27.67
N ALA A 118 -4.34 -15.97 27.21
CA ALA A 118 -5.58 -16.25 27.93
C ALA A 118 -5.87 -17.76 28.05
N ARG A 119 -5.54 -18.53 27.00
CA ARG A 119 -5.86 -19.96 26.93
C ARG A 119 -4.84 -20.86 27.62
N LEU A 120 -3.55 -20.53 27.55
CA LEU A 120 -2.45 -21.40 28.00
C LEU A 120 -1.60 -20.78 29.13
N GLY A 121 -1.88 -19.55 29.54
CA GLY A 121 -1.11 -18.85 30.57
C GLY A 121 0.37 -18.71 30.19
N LEU A 122 1.27 -19.00 31.14
CA LEU A 122 2.73 -18.86 30.95
C LEU A 122 3.29 -19.82 29.88
N GLU A 123 2.66 -20.97 29.67
CA GLU A 123 3.12 -21.95 28.67
C GLU A 123 2.94 -21.47 27.22
N SER A 124 2.19 -20.38 27.01
CA SER A 124 2.03 -19.75 25.70
C SER A 124 3.29 -19.02 25.21
N LYS A 125 4.22 -18.65 26.10
CA LYS A 125 5.35 -17.76 25.77
C LYS A 125 6.20 -18.24 24.58
N PRO A 126 6.60 -19.53 24.50
CA PRO A 126 7.35 -20.01 23.34
C PRO A 126 6.56 -19.89 22.03
N MET A 127 5.24 -20.05 22.06
CA MET A 127 4.39 -19.87 20.89
C MET A 127 4.23 -18.39 20.53
N GLN A 128 4.04 -17.51 21.52
CA GLN A 128 3.97 -16.06 21.29
C GLN A 128 5.21 -15.54 20.56
N ASN A 129 6.40 -16.00 20.95
CA ASN A 129 7.65 -15.62 20.30
C ASN A 129 7.70 -16.07 18.82
N LYS A 130 7.06 -17.20 18.48
CA LYS A 130 6.96 -17.66 17.08
C LYS A 130 6.00 -16.80 16.26
N ILE A 131 4.91 -16.30 16.88
CA ILE A 131 3.97 -15.38 16.22
C ILE A 131 4.67 -14.09 15.77
N ASP A 132 5.61 -13.57 16.57
CA ASP A 132 6.37 -12.36 16.23
C ASP A 132 7.20 -12.51 14.93
N LEU A 133 7.49 -13.75 14.52
CA LEU A 133 8.22 -14.06 13.29
C LEU A 133 7.33 -14.16 12.04
N ILE A 134 6.00 -14.18 12.23
CA ILE A 134 5.04 -14.24 11.13
C ILE A 134 4.67 -12.80 10.74
N THR A 135 5.08 -12.38 9.55
CA THR A 135 4.87 -11.04 9.01
C THR A 135 3.86 -11.03 7.86
N ASP A 136 3.40 -12.19 7.40
CA ASP A 136 2.36 -12.30 6.40
C ASP A 136 0.98 -12.15 7.07
N LEU A 137 0.28 -11.05 6.75
CA LEU A 137 -1.01 -10.71 7.36
C LEU A 137 -2.11 -11.73 7.05
N TYR A 138 -2.11 -12.29 5.84
CA TYR A 138 -3.07 -13.30 5.44
C TYR A 138 -2.89 -14.58 6.25
N LEU A 139 -1.64 -15.02 6.40
CA LEU A 139 -1.29 -16.17 7.22
C LEU A 139 -1.63 -15.96 8.70
N LEU A 140 -1.46 -14.74 9.24
CA LEU A 140 -1.85 -14.41 10.61
C LEU A 140 -3.36 -14.54 10.83
N HIS A 141 -4.19 -14.01 9.93
CA HIS A 141 -5.66 -14.13 10.05
C HIS A 141 -6.11 -15.58 10.00
N HIS A 142 -5.61 -16.37 9.04
CA HIS A 142 -5.94 -17.79 8.95
C HIS A 142 -5.48 -18.59 10.16
N LEU A 143 -4.27 -18.31 10.65
CA LEU A 143 -3.75 -18.95 11.85
C LEU A 143 -4.64 -18.65 13.07
N LEU A 144 -5.13 -17.42 13.23
CA LEU A 144 -6.02 -17.08 14.34
C LEU A 144 -7.31 -17.93 14.30
N ASP A 145 -7.93 -18.06 13.13
CA ASP A 145 -9.14 -18.89 12.94
C ASP A 145 -8.88 -20.36 13.28
N ASP A 146 -7.76 -20.93 12.82
CA ASP A 146 -7.38 -22.30 13.10
C ASP A 146 -7.10 -22.51 14.60
N LEU A 147 -6.46 -21.53 15.25
CA LEU A 147 -6.18 -21.56 16.69
C LEU A 147 -7.46 -21.51 17.55
N TYR A 148 -8.53 -20.85 17.09
CA TYR A 148 -9.83 -20.88 17.76
C TYR A 148 -10.49 -22.27 17.73
N ARG A 149 -10.23 -23.04 16.66
CA ARG A 149 -10.77 -24.39 16.46
C ARG A 149 -9.95 -25.46 17.16
N ALA A 150 -8.66 -25.22 17.37
CA ALA A 150 -7.77 -26.15 18.04
C ALA A 150 -8.17 -26.37 19.51
N GLU A 151 -8.24 -27.63 19.92
CA GLU A 151 -8.58 -27.99 21.30
C GLU A 151 -7.31 -28.17 22.15
N LYS A 152 -6.27 -28.76 21.56
CA LYS A 152 -5.06 -29.21 22.25
C LYS A 152 -3.89 -28.27 22.03
N ARG A 153 -3.02 -28.17 23.05
CA ARG A 153 -1.81 -27.35 23.01
C ARG A 153 -0.86 -27.78 21.88
N GLU A 154 -0.67 -29.08 21.70
CA GLU A 154 0.24 -29.63 20.69
C GLU A 154 -0.25 -29.31 19.27
N GLU A 155 -1.57 -29.25 19.07
CA GLU A 155 -2.17 -28.87 17.80
C GLU A 155 -1.91 -27.39 17.49
N MET A 156 -2.13 -26.50 18.47
CA MET A 156 -1.82 -25.08 18.31
C MET A 156 -0.35 -24.85 17.97
N ALA A 157 0.56 -25.54 18.66
CA ALA A 157 1.99 -25.45 18.38
C ALA A 157 2.32 -25.86 16.94
N ARG A 158 1.72 -26.97 16.47
CA ARG A 158 1.90 -27.45 15.09
C ARG A 158 1.35 -26.47 14.06
N LEU A 159 0.18 -25.88 14.29
CA LEU A 159 -0.40 -24.88 13.39
C LEU A 159 0.53 -23.69 13.19
N ILE A 160 1.12 -23.18 14.29
CA ILE A 160 2.07 -22.06 14.24
C ILE A 160 3.33 -22.45 13.43
N ASP A 161 3.86 -23.66 13.65
CA ASP A 161 5.03 -24.15 12.93
C ASP A 161 4.75 -24.31 11.42
N ILE A 162 3.60 -24.88 11.06
CA ILE A 162 3.16 -24.99 9.65
C ILE A 162 3.03 -23.61 9.02
N THR A 163 2.48 -22.63 9.73
CA THR A 163 2.33 -21.26 9.21
C THR A 163 3.69 -20.60 8.96
N LEU A 164 4.66 -20.79 9.86
CA LEU A 164 6.03 -20.32 9.64
C LEU A 164 6.70 -20.99 8.44
N GLU A 165 6.49 -22.29 8.24
CA GLU A 165 6.99 -23.01 7.06
C GLU A 165 6.37 -22.48 5.77
N LYS A 166 5.05 -22.23 5.75
CA LYS A 166 4.35 -21.63 4.60
C LYS A 166 4.91 -20.25 4.26
N GLN A 167 5.15 -19.40 5.26
CA GLN A 167 5.76 -18.09 5.04
C GLN A 167 7.18 -18.22 4.45
N ARG A 168 8.00 -19.14 4.97
CA ARG A 168 9.34 -19.38 4.42
C ARG A 168 9.31 -19.86 2.98
N ALA A 169 8.35 -20.72 2.64
CA ALA A 169 8.17 -21.19 1.27
C ALA A 169 7.69 -20.07 0.33
N SER A 170 6.85 -19.14 0.79
CA SER A 170 6.40 -18.00 -0.02
C SER A 170 7.49 -16.94 -0.26
N HIS A 171 8.47 -16.86 0.65
CA HIS A 171 9.61 -15.93 0.54
C HIS A 171 10.88 -16.56 -0.07
N ALA A 172 10.83 -17.83 -0.46
CA ALA A 172 11.94 -18.46 -1.17
C ALA A 172 12.08 -17.82 -2.57
N PRO A 173 13.30 -17.46 -3.02
CA PRO A 173 13.50 -16.98 -4.37
C PRO A 173 13.02 -18.06 -5.34
N LYS A 174 12.10 -17.69 -6.25
CA LYS A 174 11.77 -18.54 -7.39
C LYS A 174 13.05 -18.72 -8.19
N ILE A 175 13.66 -19.90 -8.11
CA ILE A 175 14.74 -20.29 -9.00
C ILE A 175 14.09 -20.28 -10.39
N VAL A 176 14.47 -19.29 -11.19
CA VAL A 176 14.13 -19.26 -12.61
C VAL A 176 14.95 -20.39 -13.21
N GLU A 177 14.30 -21.50 -13.57
CA GLU A 177 14.95 -22.51 -14.41
C GLU A 177 15.15 -21.88 -15.79
N ASP A 178 16.41 -21.90 -16.25
CA ASP A 178 16.90 -21.39 -17.53
C ASP A 178 16.23 -22.04 -18.75
#